data_AF-L1JAK8-F1
#
_entry.id   AF-L1JAK8-F1
#
_cell.length_a   1.000
_cell.length_b   1.000
_cell.length_c   1.000
_cell.angle_alpha   90.00
_cell.angle_beta   90.00
_cell.angle_gamma   90.00
#
_symmetry.space_group_name_H-M   'P 1'
#
loop_
_entity.id
_entity.type
_entity.pdbx_description
1 polymer ?
#
loop_
_entity_poly.entity_id
_entity_poly.type
_entity_poly.pdbx_seq_one_letter_code
_entity_poly.pdbx_strand_id
1 'polypeptide(L)'
;CSGHGTCQGDGSCACEGGWGGERCSMCTGGYGEQCEVRCEEDKDCSGHGRCQEDGSCECKQGYTGLDCGVCANGFVGAYCDVMCDPVLNCSGHGSCDFDGSCTCNENFTGQRCDVCDLNLFGSSCDVFCDSTHTCSGHGTCLFDGSCQCEGNFIGQTCQ
;
A
#
# COMPACT_ATOMS: atom_id res chain seq x y z
N CYS A 1 28.48 20.16 -28.93
CA CYS A 1 28.21 19.92 -27.50
C CYS A 1 27.22 20.95 -26.96
N SER A 2 26.13 21.18 -27.70
CA SER A 2 24.99 22.06 -27.35
C SER A 2 25.27 23.43 -26.72
N GLY A 3 26.49 23.97 -26.85
CA GLY A 3 26.89 25.23 -26.22
C GLY A 3 27.41 25.09 -24.78
N HIS A 4 27.43 23.89 -24.22
CA HIS A 4 27.80 23.60 -22.82
C HIS A 4 28.94 22.57 -22.70
N GLY A 5 29.87 22.61 -23.64
CA GLY A 5 30.99 21.68 -23.67
C GLY A 5 31.88 21.84 -24.89
N THR A 6 33.01 21.13 -24.87
CA THR A 6 34.02 21.16 -25.94
C THR A 6 34.02 19.87 -26.74
N CYS A 7 33.98 19.99 -28.07
CA CYS A 7 34.05 18.84 -28.99
C CYS A 7 35.45 18.23 -28.99
N GLN A 8 35.54 16.92 -28.80
CA GLN A 8 36.77 16.16 -28.78
C GLN A 8 37.10 15.59 -30.17
N GLY A 9 38.35 15.15 -30.38
CA GLY A 9 38.84 14.68 -31.68
C GLY A 9 38.17 13.41 -32.21
N ASP A 10 37.48 12.66 -31.35
CA ASP A 10 36.70 11.47 -31.68
C ASP A 10 35.21 11.77 -31.93
N GLY A 11 34.80 13.04 -31.88
CA GLY A 11 33.42 13.48 -32.04
C GLY A 11 32.60 13.42 -30.75
N SER A 12 33.18 12.99 -29.62
CA SER A 12 32.53 13.06 -28.31
C SER A 12 32.55 14.48 -27.74
N CYS A 13 31.76 14.72 -26.69
CA CYS A 13 31.66 16.00 -26.03
C CYS A 13 32.15 15.94 -24.58
N ALA A 14 33.11 16.80 -24.23
CA ALA A 14 33.49 17.02 -22.84
C ALA A 14 32.63 18.16 -22.27
N CYS A 15 31.71 17.81 -21.36
CA CYS A 15 30.73 18.75 -20.81
C CYS A 15 31.28 19.63 -19.70
N GLU A 16 30.74 20.85 -19.62
CA GLU A 16 30.98 21.78 -18.53
C GLU A 16 30.27 21.31 -17.25
N GLY A 17 30.71 21.77 -16.08
CA GLY A 17 30.16 21.32 -14.79
C GLY A 17 28.66 21.59 -14.68
N GLY A 18 27.89 20.56 -14.31
CA GLY A 18 26.43 20.62 -14.24
C GLY A 18 25.72 20.14 -15.51
N TRP A 19 26.45 19.93 -16.61
CA TRP A 19 25.93 19.45 -17.88
C TRP A 19 26.41 18.03 -18.20
N GLY A 20 25.58 17.28 -18.91
CA GLY A 20 25.81 15.88 -19.26
C GLY A 20 25.09 15.43 -20.53
N GLY A 21 25.17 14.13 -20.80
CA GLY A 21 24.68 13.52 -22.03
C GLY A 21 25.66 13.64 -23.19
N GLU A 22 25.42 12.87 -24.26
CA GLU A 22 26.33 12.78 -25.42
C GLU A 22 26.60 14.13 -26.10
N ARG A 23 25.67 15.08 -25.96
CA ARG A 23 25.78 16.42 -26.55
C ARG A 23 25.87 17.54 -25.52
N CYS A 24 26.00 17.25 -24.22
CA CYS A 24 25.98 18.27 -23.15
C CYS A 24 24.69 19.09 -23.15
N SER A 25 23.54 18.42 -23.22
CA SER A 25 22.22 19.05 -23.21
C SER A 25 21.36 18.64 -22.02
N MET A 26 21.88 17.76 -21.15
CA MET A 26 21.21 17.24 -19.96
C MET A 26 21.80 17.91 -18.72
N CYS A 27 21.00 18.10 -17.67
CA CYS A 27 21.50 18.59 -16.38
C CYS A 27 21.91 17.40 -15.50
N THR A 28 23.06 17.48 -14.81
CA THR A 28 23.59 16.37 -13.99
C THR A 28 23.43 16.56 -12.47
N GLY A 29 22.64 17.54 -12.03
CA GLY A 29 22.47 17.86 -10.60
C GLY A 29 21.52 19.03 -10.34
N GLY A 30 20.58 19.26 -11.25
CA GLY A 30 19.69 20.41 -11.24
C GLY A 30 18.77 20.41 -12.44
N TYR A 31 17.97 21.47 -12.57
CA TYR A 31 17.01 21.67 -13.65
C TYR A 31 16.87 23.16 -13.96
N GLY A 32 16.11 23.48 -15.01
CA GLY A 32 15.99 24.83 -15.56
C GLY A 32 16.78 25.00 -16.86
N GLU A 33 16.53 26.11 -17.57
CA GLU A 33 17.09 26.38 -18.90
C GLU A 33 18.64 26.41 -18.91
N GLN A 34 19.27 26.68 -17.76
CA GLN A 34 20.72 26.74 -17.60
C GLN A 34 21.24 25.82 -16.47
N CYS A 35 20.46 24.82 -16.05
CA CYS A 35 20.76 23.94 -14.91
C CYS A 35 21.07 24.72 -13.60
N GLU A 36 20.46 25.89 -13.43
CA GLU A 36 20.75 26.81 -12.33
C GLU A 36 20.04 26.42 -11.02
N VAL A 37 18.93 25.68 -11.12
CA VAL A 37 18.18 25.22 -9.96
C VAL A 37 18.76 23.89 -9.52
N ARG A 38 19.42 23.88 -8.35
CA ARG A 38 19.91 22.64 -7.77
C ARG A 38 18.74 21.84 -7.21
N CYS A 39 18.80 20.53 -7.43
CA CYS A 39 17.92 19.58 -6.78
C CYS A 39 18.75 18.73 -5.82
N GLU A 40 18.51 18.87 -4.52
CA GLU A 40 19.13 18.13 -3.44
C GLU A 40 18.21 16.95 -3.08
N GLU A 41 18.54 15.73 -3.52
CA GLU A 41 17.67 14.54 -3.34
C GLU A 41 17.18 14.35 -1.89
N ASP A 42 18.02 14.63 -0.89
CA ASP A 42 17.68 14.53 0.54
C ASP A 42 16.59 15.53 0.98
N LYS A 43 16.48 16.68 0.31
CA LYS A 43 15.54 17.75 0.65
C LYS A 43 14.35 17.82 -0.31
N ASP A 44 14.62 17.79 -1.60
CA ASP A 44 13.61 17.98 -2.65
C ASP A 44 12.88 16.68 -2.98
N CYS A 45 13.54 15.53 -2.79
CA CYS A 45 12.96 14.20 -2.97
C CYS A 45 12.92 13.38 -1.67
N SER A 46 12.97 14.06 -0.50
CA SER A 46 12.91 13.46 0.84
C SER A 46 13.97 12.36 1.11
N GLY A 47 15.05 12.29 0.33
CA GLY A 47 16.02 11.18 0.35
C GLY A 47 15.48 9.86 -0.23
N HIS A 48 14.26 9.87 -0.75
CA HIS A 48 13.50 8.72 -1.21
C HIS A 48 13.23 8.73 -2.72
N GLY A 49 13.87 9.63 -3.47
CA GLY A 49 13.81 9.68 -4.92
C GLY A 49 15.08 10.21 -5.56
N ARG A 50 15.10 10.21 -6.89
CA ARG A 50 16.13 10.85 -7.71
C ARG A 50 15.55 12.01 -8.49
N CYS A 51 16.27 13.12 -8.53
CA CYS A 51 15.86 14.27 -9.30
C CYS A 51 15.96 13.99 -10.80
N GLN A 52 14.91 14.32 -11.53
CA GLN A 52 14.85 14.30 -12.98
C GLN A 52 15.22 15.68 -13.55
N GLU A 53 15.46 15.73 -14.85
CA GLU A 53 15.90 16.96 -15.55
C GLU A 53 14.86 18.08 -15.56
N ASP A 54 13.59 17.75 -15.33
CA ASP A 54 12.49 18.71 -15.21
C ASP A 54 12.24 19.18 -13.77
N GLY A 55 13.04 18.70 -12.82
CA GLY A 55 12.89 18.98 -11.39
C GLY A 55 11.88 18.10 -10.66
N SER A 56 11.28 17.11 -11.34
CA SER A 56 10.45 16.10 -10.69
C SER A 56 11.29 15.02 -9.98
N CYS A 57 10.69 14.29 -9.04
CA CYS A 57 11.33 13.19 -8.36
C CYS A 57 10.86 11.84 -8.92
N GLU A 58 11.81 11.00 -9.32
CA GLU A 58 11.58 9.58 -9.55
C GLU A 58 11.74 8.83 -8.23
N CYS A 59 10.62 8.41 -7.64
CA CYS A 59 10.61 7.79 -6.32
C CYS A 59 11.15 6.36 -6.32
N LYS A 60 11.84 6.01 -5.22
CA LYS A 60 12.22 4.63 -4.91
C LYS A 60 10.97 3.79 -4.67
N GLN A 61 11.10 2.47 -4.81
CA GLN A 61 10.02 1.53 -4.52
C GLN A 61 9.46 1.76 -3.11
N GLY A 62 8.12 1.74 -2.99
CA GLY A 62 7.43 1.97 -1.72
C GLY A 62 7.10 3.43 -1.46
N TYR A 63 7.67 4.39 -2.20
CA TYR A 63 7.45 5.82 -2.03
C TYR A 63 6.68 6.44 -3.22
N THR A 64 5.97 7.53 -2.95
CA THR A 64 5.19 8.30 -3.91
C THR A 64 5.04 9.76 -3.47
N GLY A 65 4.36 10.56 -4.29
CA GLY A 65 4.21 12.01 -4.09
C GLY A 65 5.21 12.80 -4.92
N LEU A 66 5.07 14.13 -4.90
CA LEU A 66 5.92 15.03 -5.69
C LEU A 66 7.38 15.02 -5.20
N ASP A 67 7.58 14.83 -3.91
CA ASP A 67 8.86 14.82 -3.20
C ASP A 67 9.22 13.44 -2.63
N CYS A 68 8.51 12.38 -3.05
CA CYS A 68 8.68 11.03 -2.53
C CYS A 68 8.55 10.87 -1.00
N GLY A 69 7.87 11.81 -0.33
CA GLY A 69 7.72 11.81 1.13
C GLY A 69 6.58 10.94 1.67
N VAL A 70 5.80 10.29 0.79
CA VAL A 70 4.60 9.54 1.17
C VAL A 70 4.75 8.08 0.77
N CYS A 71 4.21 7.15 1.56
CA CYS A 71 4.18 5.74 1.15
C CYS A 71 3.23 5.51 -0.02
N ALA A 72 3.69 4.74 -1.00
CA ALA A 72 2.88 4.29 -2.11
C ALA A 72 1.74 3.39 -1.61
N ASN A 73 0.65 3.32 -2.39
CA ASN A 73 -0.46 2.43 -2.06
C ASN A 73 0.04 0.99 -1.89
N GLY A 74 -0.40 0.34 -0.80
CA GLY A 74 0.06 -0.99 -0.43
C GLY A 74 1.35 -1.02 0.39
N PHE A 75 1.91 0.12 0.77
CA PHE A 75 3.09 0.22 1.64
C PHE A 75 2.81 1.13 2.84
N VAL A 76 3.32 0.74 4.01
CA VAL A 76 3.19 1.46 5.28
C VAL A 76 4.51 1.40 6.06
N GLY A 77 4.54 2.03 7.23
CA GLY A 77 5.70 2.07 8.11
C GLY A 77 6.60 3.28 7.90
N ALA A 78 7.60 3.43 8.77
CA ALA A 78 8.48 4.61 8.79
C ALA A 78 9.35 4.72 7.52
N TYR A 79 9.58 3.59 6.84
CA TYR A 79 10.40 3.52 5.63
C TYR A 79 9.62 2.96 4.42
N CYS A 80 8.28 2.92 4.50
CA CYS A 80 7.40 2.41 3.44
C CYS A 80 7.83 1.04 2.87
N ASP A 81 8.40 0.20 3.72
CA ASP A 81 8.96 -1.12 3.41
C ASP A 81 8.07 -2.27 3.89
N VAL A 82 7.03 -1.95 4.66
CA VAL A 82 6.01 -2.91 5.08
C VAL A 82 4.91 -2.92 4.05
N MET A 83 4.78 -4.00 3.30
CA MET A 83 3.69 -4.17 2.36
C MET A 83 2.38 -4.43 3.14
N CYS A 84 1.40 -3.55 2.98
CA CYS A 84 0.06 -3.74 3.50
C CYS A 84 -0.99 -3.19 2.54
N ASP A 85 -1.56 -4.12 1.77
CA ASP A 85 -2.77 -3.92 0.97
C ASP A 85 -4.00 -4.45 1.76
N PRO A 86 -5.07 -3.66 1.97
CA PRO A 86 -6.24 -4.09 2.76
C PRO A 86 -6.97 -5.31 2.21
N VAL A 87 -7.00 -5.51 0.89
CA VAL A 87 -7.66 -6.67 0.27
C VAL A 87 -6.82 -7.91 0.47
N LEU A 88 -5.50 -7.80 0.25
CA LEU A 88 -4.61 -8.94 0.35
C LEU A 88 -4.28 -9.28 1.80
N ASN A 89 -4.04 -8.32 2.68
CA ASN A 89 -3.54 -8.56 4.04
C ASN A 89 -4.67 -8.64 5.06
N CYS A 90 -5.69 -7.79 4.93
CA CYS A 90 -6.83 -7.70 5.82
C CYS A 90 -8.11 -8.29 5.23
N SER A 91 -7.97 -9.14 4.21
CA SER A 91 -9.07 -9.89 3.55
C SER A 91 -10.19 -9.02 2.99
N GLY A 92 -9.95 -7.71 2.79
CA GLY A 92 -10.97 -6.74 2.42
C GLY A 92 -11.94 -6.38 3.55
N HIS A 93 -11.71 -6.89 4.76
CA HIS A 93 -12.55 -6.73 5.94
C HIS A 93 -11.86 -5.95 7.07
N GLY A 94 -10.82 -5.18 6.72
CA GLY A 94 -10.14 -4.28 7.62
C GLY A 94 -9.28 -3.28 6.87
N SER A 95 -8.63 -2.40 7.63
CA SER A 95 -7.67 -1.42 7.14
C SER A 95 -6.30 -1.67 7.75
N CYS A 96 -5.25 -1.32 6.99
CA CYS A 96 -3.88 -1.40 7.46
C CYS A 96 -3.56 -0.26 8.44
N ASP A 97 -2.99 -0.60 9.58
CA ASP A 97 -2.33 0.35 10.47
C ASP A 97 -0.88 0.61 9.99
N PHE A 98 -0.22 1.58 10.61
CA PHE A 98 1.12 2.03 10.27
C PHE A 98 2.18 0.92 10.37
N ASP A 99 2.01 -0.05 11.26
CA ASP A 99 2.92 -1.19 11.42
C ASP A 99 2.60 -2.37 10.50
N GLY A 100 1.57 -2.25 9.65
CA GLY A 100 1.10 -3.31 8.76
C GLY A 100 0.12 -4.28 9.41
N SER A 101 -0.25 -4.09 10.68
CA SER A 101 -1.34 -4.84 11.29
C SER A 101 -2.71 -4.41 10.75
N CYS A 102 -3.72 -5.27 10.88
CA CYS A 102 -5.07 -4.97 10.43
C CYS A 102 -5.95 -4.49 11.57
N THR A 103 -6.59 -3.34 11.38
CA THR A 103 -7.76 -2.93 12.16
C THR A 103 -9.01 -3.47 11.46
N CYS A 104 -9.69 -4.43 12.08
CA CYS A 104 -10.84 -5.07 11.46
C CYS A 104 -12.10 -4.18 11.49
N ASN A 105 -12.89 -4.31 10.43
CA ASN A 105 -14.24 -3.76 10.37
C ASN A 105 -15.15 -4.48 11.38
N GLU A 106 -16.30 -3.88 11.67
CA GLU A 106 -17.32 -4.50 12.52
C GLU A 106 -17.65 -5.93 12.06
N ASN A 107 -17.87 -6.84 13.01
CA ASN A 107 -18.16 -8.26 12.83
C ASN A 107 -17.01 -9.14 12.34
N PHE A 108 -15.84 -8.58 12.03
CA PHE A 108 -14.64 -9.32 11.64
C PHE A 108 -13.57 -9.23 12.73
N THR A 109 -12.78 -10.29 12.86
CA THR A 109 -11.70 -10.42 13.83
C THR A 109 -10.56 -11.27 13.27
N GLY A 110 -9.51 -11.45 14.07
CA GLY A 110 -8.29 -12.13 13.68
C GLY A 110 -7.27 -11.18 13.04
N GLN A 111 -6.04 -11.68 12.87
CA GLN A 111 -4.92 -10.85 12.39
C GLN A 111 -5.11 -10.35 10.95
N ARG A 112 -5.93 -11.04 10.16
CA ARG A 112 -6.22 -10.70 8.76
C ARG A 112 -7.70 -10.38 8.52
N CYS A 113 -8.47 -10.18 9.60
CA CYS A 113 -9.91 -9.92 9.53
C CYS A 113 -10.69 -10.96 8.72
N ASP A 114 -10.24 -12.22 8.77
CA ASP A 114 -10.78 -13.36 8.02
C ASP A 114 -11.67 -14.27 8.88
N VAL A 115 -11.90 -13.89 10.14
CA VAL A 115 -12.70 -14.65 11.10
C VAL A 115 -13.92 -13.81 11.50
N CYS A 116 -15.09 -14.43 11.58
CA CYS A 116 -16.26 -13.76 12.14
C CYS A 116 -16.12 -13.56 13.66
N ASP A 117 -16.61 -12.44 14.16
CA ASP A 117 -16.71 -12.21 15.60
C ASP A 117 -17.68 -13.21 16.27
N LEU A 118 -17.68 -13.26 17.59
CA LEU A 118 -18.40 -14.28 18.35
C LEU A 118 -19.89 -14.33 17.97
N ASN A 119 -20.37 -15.54 17.70
CA ASN A 119 -21.75 -15.86 17.32
C ASN A 119 -22.19 -15.28 15.96
N LEU A 120 -21.26 -14.81 15.12
CA LEU A 120 -21.55 -14.37 13.76
C LEU A 120 -21.03 -15.39 12.75
N PHE A 121 -21.80 -15.55 11.67
CA PHE A 121 -21.59 -16.59 10.66
C PHE A 121 -21.94 -16.08 9.27
N GLY A 122 -21.67 -16.90 8.26
CA GLY A 122 -21.86 -16.55 6.86
C GLY A 122 -20.66 -15.83 6.25
N SER A 123 -20.70 -15.64 4.93
CA SER A 123 -19.59 -15.04 4.17
C SER A 123 -19.33 -13.57 4.49
N SER A 124 -20.32 -12.88 5.07
CA SER A 124 -20.25 -11.47 5.43
C SER A 124 -20.28 -11.25 6.96
N CYS A 125 -20.24 -12.34 7.74
CA CYS A 125 -20.33 -12.31 9.21
C CYS A 125 -21.53 -11.50 9.74
N ASP A 126 -22.67 -11.54 9.06
CA ASP A 126 -23.88 -10.78 9.35
C ASP A 126 -25.03 -11.66 9.88
N VAL A 127 -24.82 -12.97 9.96
CA VAL A 127 -25.81 -13.92 10.49
C VAL A 127 -25.49 -14.26 11.94
N PHE A 128 -26.31 -13.76 12.86
CA PHE A 128 -26.20 -14.11 14.27
C PHE A 128 -26.77 -15.49 14.55
N CYS A 129 -25.98 -16.36 15.18
CA CYS A 129 -26.43 -17.63 15.71
C CYS A 129 -25.81 -17.92 17.08
N ASP A 130 -26.66 -18.09 18.08
CA ASP A 130 -26.29 -18.59 19.39
C ASP A 130 -27.04 -19.90 19.64
N SER A 131 -26.32 -20.98 19.95
CA SER A 131 -26.92 -22.31 20.15
C SER A 131 -28.01 -22.33 21.24
N THR A 132 -27.88 -21.48 22.26
CA THR A 132 -28.79 -21.45 23.40
C THR A 132 -30.07 -20.65 23.11
N HIS A 133 -29.98 -19.58 22.31
CA HIS A 133 -31.12 -18.71 22.00
C HIS A 133 -31.67 -18.93 20.59
N THR A 134 -30.82 -18.88 19.55
CA THR A 134 -31.23 -19.05 18.15
C THR A 134 -31.70 -20.48 17.88
N CYS A 135 -30.96 -21.48 18.40
CA CYS A 135 -31.29 -22.90 18.23
C CYS A 135 -32.05 -23.49 19.43
N SER A 136 -32.64 -22.64 20.27
CA SER A 136 -33.42 -23.02 21.45
C SER A 136 -32.70 -23.95 22.44
N GLY A 137 -31.37 -24.03 22.42
CA GLY A 137 -30.59 -24.99 23.21
C GLY A 137 -30.68 -26.44 22.71
N HIS A 138 -31.25 -26.66 21.53
CA HIS A 138 -31.58 -27.95 20.94
C HIS A 138 -30.92 -28.16 19.56
N GLY A 139 -29.84 -27.42 19.29
CA GLY A 139 -29.06 -27.54 18.08
C GLY A 139 -27.76 -26.73 18.13
N THR A 140 -26.91 -26.94 17.13
CA THR A 140 -25.65 -26.23 16.96
C THR A 140 -25.69 -25.32 15.74
N CYS A 141 -25.00 -24.18 15.80
CA CYS A 141 -24.85 -23.27 14.67
C CYS A 141 -23.91 -23.84 13.62
N LEU A 142 -24.36 -23.88 12.37
CA LEU A 142 -23.56 -24.19 11.20
C LEU A 142 -22.78 -22.96 10.72
N PHE A 143 -21.87 -23.15 9.77
CA PHE A 143 -21.00 -22.09 9.25
C PHE A 143 -21.74 -20.93 8.57
N ASP A 144 -22.98 -21.16 8.14
CA ASP A 144 -23.88 -20.16 7.54
C ASP A 144 -24.83 -19.52 8.58
N GLY A 145 -24.71 -19.90 9.86
CA GLY A 145 -25.54 -19.42 10.96
C GLY A 145 -26.89 -20.12 11.09
N SER A 146 -27.15 -21.16 10.29
CA SER A 146 -28.36 -21.97 10.45
C SER A 146 -28.21 -23.00 11.57
N CYS A 147 -29.35 -23.42 12.16
CA CYS A 147 -29.34 -24.43 13.21
C CYS A 147 -29.36 -25.85 12.65
N GLN A 148 -28.41 -26.66 13.09
CA GLN A 148 -28.48 -28.11 12.98
C GLN A 148 -29.13 -28.68 14.25
N CYS A 149 -30.36 -29.17 14.12
CA CYS A 149 -31.12 -29.67 15.27
C CYS A 149 -30.65 -31.04 15.74
N GLU A 150 -30.62 -31.23 17.04
CA GLU A 150 -30.32 -32.51 17.68
C GLU A 150 -31.59 -33.35 17.84
N GLY A 151 -31.45 -34.68 17.74
CA GLY A 151 -32.56 -35.61 18.01
C GLY A 151 -33.79 -35.39 17.14
N ASN A 152 -34.93 -35.13 17.80
CA ASN A 152 -36.25 -34.97 17.14
C ASN A 152 -36.69 -33.51 17.03
N PHE A 153 -35.85 -32.55 17.41
CA PHE A 153 -36.17 -31.12 17.27
C PHE A 153 -36.16 -30.73 15.80
N ILE A 154 -37.08 -29.86 15.40
CA ILE A 154 -37.29 -29.50 14.00
C ILE A 154 -37.47 -27.99 13.82
N GLY A 155 -37.50 -27.57 12.55
CA GLY A 155 -37.64 -26.16 12.18
C GLY A 155 -36.31 -25.41 12.22
N GLN A 156 -36.36 -24.13 11.88
CA GLN A 156 -35.14 -23.30 11.73
C GLN A 156 -34.46 -22.95 13.06
N THR A 157 -35.18 -23.09 14.18
CA THR A 157 -34.72 -22.75 15.54
C THR A 157 -34.72 -23.95 16.49
N CYS A 158 -34.96 -25.17 15.98
CA CYS A 158 -34.96 -26.42 16.73
C CYS A 158 -35.93 -26.43 17.92
N GLN A 159 -37.21 -26.21 17.65
CA GLN A 159 -38.30 -26.26 18.65
C GLN A 159 -39.10 -27.55 18.56
#